data_AF-A0A927S6P5-F1
#
_entry.id   AF-A0A927S6P5-F1
#
_cell.length_a   1.000
_cell.length_b   1.000
_cell.length_c   1.000
_cell.angle_alpha   90.00
_cell.angle_beta   90.00
_cell.angle_gamma   90.00
#
_symmetry.space_group_name_H-M   'P 1'
#
loop_
_entity.id
_entity.type
_entity.pdbx_description
1 polymer ?
#
loop_
_entity_poly.entity_id
_entity_poly.type
_entity_poly.pdbx_seq_one_letter_code
_entity_poly.pdbx_strand_id
1 'polypeptide(L)' 'IRFDDDNLCEAIPAYIAIIAMPLFYSISEGISLGIISYVVLNVLTGKARKVTPLMYILAVLFVLKYIFL' A
#
# COMPACT_ATOMS: atom_id res chain seq x y z
N ILE A 1 -19.27 12.63 -11.82
CA ILE A 1 -18.23 11.88 -11.08
C ILE A 1 -16.93 12.63 -11.29
N ARG A 2 -16.44 13.36 -10.28
CA ARG A 2 -15.14 14.04 -10.35
C ARG A 2 -14.09 12.97 -10.04
N PHE A 3 -13.30 12.59 -11.03
CA PHE A 3 -12.13 11.75 -10.81
C PHE A 3 -11.06 12.64 -10.18
N ASP A 4 -11.10 12.77 -8.87
CA ASP A 4 -10.03 13.39 -8.11
C ASP A 4 -8.88 12.38 -8.09
N ASP A 5 -7.74 12.71 -8.70
CA ASP A 5 -6.58 11.81 -8.85
C ASP A 5 -6.09 11.27 -7.48
N ASP A 6 -6.40 11.99 -6.41
CA ASP A 6 -6.26 11.56 -5.02
C ASP A 6 -6.95 10.23 -4.70
N ASN A 7 -8.21 10.06 -5.11
CA ASN A 7 -9.00 8.86 -4.80
C ASN A 7 -8.52 7.65 -5.58
N LEU A 8 -7.96 7.85 -6.78
CA LEU A 8 -7.38 6.76 -7.59
C LEU A 8 -6.13 6.18 -6.93
N CYS A 9 -5.27 7.04 -6.38
CA CYS A 9 -4.07 6.61 -5.67
C CYS A 9 -4.37 5.81 -4.40
N GLU A 10 -5.56 6.01 -3.82
CA GLU A 10 -6.04 5.30 -2.64
C GLU A 10 -6.82 4.03 -2.97
N ALA A 11 -7.61 4.05 -4.05
CA ALA A 11 -8.43 2.93 -4.48
C ALA A 11 -7.62 1.78 -5.11
N ILE A 12 -6.61 2.09 -5.93
CA ILE A 12 -5.75 1.08 -6.58
C ILE A 12 -5.08 0.14 -5.55
N PRO A 13 -4.37 0.63 -4.51
CA PRO A 13 -3.70 -0.24 -3.56
C PRO A 13 -4.69 -0.99 -2.67
N ALA A 14 -5.86 -0.41 -2.37
CA ALA A 14 -6.92 -1.10 -1.63
C ALA A 14 -7.46 -2.31 -2.42
N TYR A 15 -7.66 -2.16 -3.72
CA TYR A 15 -8.05 -3.28 -4.59
C TYR A 15 -6.96 -4.36 -4.66
N ILE A 16 -5.69 -3.95 -4.80
CA ILE A 16 -4.56 -4.87 -4.80
C ILE A 16 -4.50 -5.65 -3.48
N ALA A 17 -4.71 -5.00 -2.34
CA ALA A 17 -4.73 -5.64 -1.02
C ALA A 17 -5.85 -6.71 -0.91
N ILE A 18 -7.07 -6.35 -1.32
CA ILE A 18 -8.24 -7.23 -1.25
C ILE A 18 -8.07 -8.47 -2.14
N ILE A 19 -7.46 -8.31 -3.32
CA ILE A 19 -7.18 -9.42 -4.24
C ILE A 19 -5.99 -10.24 -3.74
N ALA A 20 -4.98 -9.60 -3.13
CA ALA A 20 -3.79 -10.28 -2.63
C ALA A 20 -4.09 -11.20 -1.43
N MET A 21 -5.01 -10.83 -0.53
CA MET A 21 -5.36 -11.65 0.64
C MET A 21 -5.77 -13.10 0.30
N PRO A 22 -6.74 -13.36 -0.62
CA PRO A 22 -7.08 -14.72 -1.02
C PRO A 22 -6.01 -15.36 -1.90
N LEU A 23 -5.27 -14.57 -2.69
CA LEU A 23 -4.29 -15.09 -3.65
C LEU A 23 -3.03 -15.64 -2.95
N PHE A 24 -2.59 -15.01 -1.87
CA PHE A 24 -1.43 -15.44 -1.09
C PHE A 24 -1.78 -16.42 0.05
N TYR A 25 -3.04 -16.86 0.17
CA TYR A 25 -3.55 -17.69 1.29
C TYR A 25 -3.26 -17.14 2.70
N SER A 26 -2.81 -15.89 2.77
CA SER A 26 -2.24 -15.27 3.95
C SER A 26 -2.66 -13.81 3.99
N ILE A 27 -3.47 -13.49 5.00
CA ILE A 27 -3.94 -12.12 5.25
C ILE A 27 -2.74 -11.19 5.47
N SER A 28 -1.65 -11.69 6.06
CA SER A 28 -0.46 -10.90 6.36
C SER A 28 0.30 -10.50 5.09
N GLU A 29 0.46 -11.40 4.12
CA GLU A 29 1.04 -11.05 2.81
C GLU A 29 0.13 -10.13 1.99
N GLY A 30 -1.19 -10.33 2.03
CA GLY A 30 -2.13 -9.45 1.33
C GLY A 30 -2.08 -8.01 1.85
N ILE A 31 -2.04 -7.84 3.17
CA ILE A 31 -1.96 -6.52 3.81
C ILE A 31 -0.60 -5.85 3.55
N SER A 32 0.50 -6.59 3.63
CA SER A 32 1.84 -6.01 3.41
C SER A 32 1.98 -5.47 1.99
N LEU A 33 1.52 -6.22 1.00
CA LEU A 33 1.57 -5.84 -0.41
C LEU A 33 0.64 -4.64 -0.71
N GLY A 34 -0.53 -4.60 -0.07
CA GLY A 34 -1.43 -3.44 -0.09
C GLY A 34 -0.82 -2.17 0.48
N ILE A 35 -0.19 -2.26 1.67
CA ILE A 35 0.46 -1.12 2.33
C ILE A 35 1.66 -0.62 1.51
N ILE A 36 2.49 -1.53 0.98
CA ILE A 36 3.62 -1.15 0.12
C ILE A 36 3.10 -0.44 -1.13
N SER A 37 2.10 -1.00 -1.81
CA SER A 37 1.50 -0.39 -3.00
C SER A 37 0.92 1.00 -2.70
N TYR A 38 0.28 1.18 -1.54
CA TYR A 38 -0.25 2.47 -1.10
C TYR A 38 0.85 3.52 -0.90
N VAL A 39 1.93 3.15 -0.21
CA VAL A 39 3.05 4.07 0.04
C VAL A 39 3.75 4.41 -1.27
N VAL A 40 3.99 3.43 -2.14
CA VAL A 40 4.62 3.65 -3.45
C VAL A 40 3.78 4.57 -4.32
N LEU A 41 2.47 4.33 -4.43
CA LEU A 41 1.58 5.17 -5.23
C LEU A 41 1.51 6.61 -4.69
N ASN A 42 1.38 6.79 -3.38
CA ASN A 42 1.36 8.13 -2.81
C ASN A 42 2.71 8.86 -2.93
N VAL A 43 3.84 8.15 -2.91
CA VAL A 43 5.16 8.72 -3.17
C VAL A 43 5.30 9.12 -4.64
N LEU A 44 4.88 8.25 -5.59
CA LEU A 44 4.93 8.53 -7.03
C LEU A 44 4.05 9.70 -7.44
N THR A 45 2.88 9.86 -6.83
CA THR A 45 1.95 10.97 -7.10
C THR A 45 2.37 12.27 -6.39
N GLY A 46 3.48 12.28 -5.64
CA GLY A 46 3.96 13.45 -4.90
C GLY A 46 3.09 13.81 -3.68
N LYS A 47 2.14 12.95 -3.31
CA LYS A 47 1.16 13.13 -2.23
C LYS A 47 1.58 12.42 -0.95
N ALA A 48 2.88 12.21 -0.77
CA ALA A 48 3.46 11.56 0.41
C ALA A 48 3.06 12.23 1.74
N ARG A 49 2.64 13.51 1.74
CA ARG A 49 2.12 14.22 2.93
C ARG A 49 0.73 13.76 3.41
N LYS A 50 -0.09 13.12 2.56
CA LYS A 50 -1.38 12.55 2.97
C LYS A 50 -1.23 11.22 3.71
N VAL A 51 -0.11 10.53 3.48
CA VAL A 51 0.21 9.27 4.14
C VAL A 51 0.55 9.55 5.60
N THR A 52 -0.16 8.89 6.51
CA THR A 52 0.19 8.97 7.94
C THR A 52 1.60 8.41 8.16
N PRO A 53 2.42 9.02 9.03
CA PRO A 53 3.77 8.54 9.32
C PRO A 53 3.82 7.06 9.72
N LEU A 54 2.73 6.56 10.35
CA LEU A 54 2.56 5.16 10.74
C LEU A 54 2.61 4.20 9.53
N MET A 55 1.94 4.52 8.43
CA MET A 55 1.95 3.67 7.22
C MET A 55 3.33 3.60 6.58
N TYR A 56 4.10 4.69 6.67
CA TYR A 56 5.47 4.71 6.17
C TYR A 56 6.38 3.78 6.98
N ILE A 57 6.25 3.81 8.31
CA ILE A 57 6.98 2.90 9.21
C ILE A 57 6.60 1.44 8.94
N LEU A 58 5.30 1.15 8.77
CA LEU A 58 4.81 -0.19 8.42
C LEU A 58 5.35 -0.67 7.07
N ALA A 59 5.31 0.16 6.04
CA ALA A 59 5.85 -0.19 4.72
C ALA A 59 7.35 -0.49 4.79
N VAL A 60 8.13 0.34 5.48
CA VAL A 60 9.57 0.12 5.67
C VAL A 60 9.82 -1.17 6.45
N LEU A 61 9.04 -1.47 7.49
CA LEU A 61 9.13 -2.72 8.24
C LEU A 61 8.83 -3.95 7.38
N PHE A 62 7.79 -3.90 6.54
CA PHE A 62 7.45 -4.99 5.63
C PHE A 62 8.51 -5.20 4.56
N VAL A 63 9.08 -4.12 4.01
CA VAL A 63 10.18 -4.20 3.04
C VAL A 63 11.45 -4.77 3.70
N LEU A 64 11.79 -4.33 4.91
CA LEU A 64 12.90 -4.89 5.69
C LEU A 64 12.71 -6.39 5.95
N LYS A 65 11.49 -6.80 6.34
CA LYS A 65 11.16 -8.21 6.50
C LYS A 65 11.38 -9.00 5.20
N TYR A 66 10.99 -8.47 4.05
CA TYR A 66 11.16 -9.13 2.75
C TYR A 66 12.61 -9.21 2.27
N ILE A 67 13.48 -8.28 2.69
CA ILE A 67 14.91 -8.25 2.31
C ILE A 67 15.75 -9.14 3.25
N PHE A 68 15.34 -9.26 4.52
CA PHE A 68 16.09 -9.99 5.55
C PHE A 68 15.66 -11.46 5.72
N LEU A 69 14.55 -11.87 5.09
CA LEU A 69 14.01 -13.23 5.05
C LEU A 69 14.34 -13.89 3.71
#